data_AF-A0A848SHS7-F1
#
_entry.id   AF-A0A848SHS7-F1
#
_cell.length_a   1.000
_cell.length_b   1.000
_cell.length_c   1.000
_cell.angle_alpha   90.00
_cell.angle_beta   90.00
_cell.angle_gamma   90.00
#
_symmetry.space_group_name_H-M   'P 1'
#
loop_
_entity.id
_entity.type
_entity.pdbx_description
1 polymer ?
#
loop_
_entity_poly.entity_id
_entity_poly.type
_entity_poly.pdbx_seq_one_letter_code
_entity_poly.pdbx_strand_id
1 'polypeptide(L)'
;DQLGVGQRELVQDYFRAEKYHLESASHVPTDLPVPLVGIYAQSFGNRLEIEPLSGAEAAKTVLSETVYRPYFLEAMGLLTEQAVQAARIAASVPVFRLKRPRDLTQVDAVCARLREHMLELA
;
A
#
# COMPACT_ATOMS: atom_id res chain seq x y z
N ASP A 1 -1.96 6.75 -20.28
CA ASP A 1 -2.94 6.77 -19.19
C ASP A 1 -2.42 5.90 -18.04
N GLN A 2 -1.54 6.46 -17.20
CA GLN A 2 -0.74 5.67 -16.25
C GLN A 2 -1.44 5.35 -14.93
N LEU A 3 -2.62 5.94 -14.71
CA LEU A 3 -3.45 5.67 -13.53
C LEU A 3 -4.53 4.60 -13.79
N GLY A 4 -4.60 4.05 -15.01
CA GLY A 4 -5.58 3.02 -15.37
C GLY A 4 -7.04 3.51 -15.32
N VAL A 5 -7.24 4.82 -15.36
CA VAL A 5 -8.56 5.45 -15.28
C VAL A 5 -9.29 5.17 -16.59
N GLY A 6 -10.43 4.47 -16.54
CA GLY A 6 -11.21 4.20 -17.73
C GLY A 6 -11.73 5.49 -18.38
N GLN A 7 -11.86 5.50 -19.72
CA GLN A 7 -12.46 6.62 -20.47
C GLN A 7 -14.00 6.70 -20.38
N ARG A 8 -14.62 6.04 -19.40
CA ARG A 8 -16.10 5.97 -19.27
C ARG A 8 -16.66 7.14 -18.45
N GLU A 9 -17.97 7.36 -18.61
CA GLU A 9 -18.73 8.41 -17.93
C GLU A 9 -18.54 8.38 -16.40
N LEU A 10 -18.40 9.57 -15.82
CA LEU A 10 -18.39 9.81 -14.39
C LEU A 10 -19.72 9.33 -13.78
N VAL A 11 -19.69 8.30 -12.94
CA VAL A 11 -20.90 7.83 -12.23
C VAL A 11 -21.02 8.59 -10.92
N GLN A 12 -22.13 9.30 -10.73
CA GLN A 12 -22.40 10.04 -9.49
C GLN A 12 -22.67 9.08 -8.33
N ASP A 13 -22.00 9.30 -7.20
CA ASP A 13 -22.22 8.57 -5.96
C ASP A 13 -23.57 9.01 -5.35
N TYR A 14 -24.51 8.08 -5.24
CA TYR A 14 -25.88 8.34 -4.76
C TYR A 14 -25.95 8.94 -3.34
N PHE A 15 -24.87 8.87 -2.55
CA PHE A 15 -24.86 9.28 -1.14
C PHE A 15 -24.15 10.62 -0.85
N ARG A 16 -23.49 11.25 -1.83
CA ARG A 16 -22.80 12.55 -1.64
C ARG A 16 -22.95 13.42 -2.87
N ALA A 17 -23.57 14.59 -2.72
CA ALA A 17 -23.58 15.61 -3.76
C ALA A 17 -22.13 15.87 -4.22
N GLU A 18 -21.92 15.89 -5.54
CA GLU A 18 -20.64 16.21 -6.20
C GLU A 18 -19.48 15.20 -6.02
N LYS A 19 -19.77 13.93 -5.69
CA LYS A 19 -18.77 12.85 -5.75
C LYS A 19 -19.02 11.93 -6.94
N TYR A 20 -17.99 11.68 -7.72
CA TYR A 20 -18.03 10.82 -8.91
C TYR A 20 -16.99 9.71 -8.80
N HIS A 21 -17.32 8.52 -9.31
CA HIS A 21 -16.40 7.39 -9.42
C HIS A 21 -16.06 7.14 -10.88
N LEU A 22 -14.79 6.80 -11.13
CA LEU A 22 -14.32 6.26 -12.40
C LEU A 22 -13.88 4.83 -12.15
N GLU A 23 -14.44 3.90 -12.91
CA GLU A 23 -14.05 2.50 -12.84
C GLU A 23 -12.67 2.33 -13.51
N SER A 24 -11.79 1.57 -12.85
CA SER A 24 -10.51 1.18 -13.44
C SER A 24 -10.76 0.12 -14.51
N ALA A 25 -10.09 0.24 -15.65
CA ALA A 25 -10.19 -0.76 -16.73
C ALA A 25 -9.73 -2.16 -16.29
N SER A 26 -8.96 -2.25 -15.20
CA SER A 26 -8.42 -3.48 -14.62
C SER A 26 -8.98 -3.72 -13.21
N HIS A 27 -10.29 -3.62 -13.05
CA HIS A 27 -10.95 -3.93 -11.77
C HIS A 27 -10.87 -5.44 -11.48
N VAL A 28 -10.33 -5.80 -10.32
CA VAL A 28 -10.50 -7.15 -9.78
C VAL A 28 -11.83 -7.17 -9.01
N PRO A 29 -12.71 -8.16 -9.25
CA PRO A 29 -13.97 -8.29 -8.50
C PRO A 29 -13.76 -8.22 -6.99
N THR A 30 -14.61 -7.46 -6.30
CA THR A 30 -14.48 -7.20 -4.86
C THR A 30 -14.68 -8.43 -3.97
N ASP A 31 -15.27 -9.49 -4.51
CA ASP A 31 -15.49 -10.77 -3.84
C ASP A 31 -14.31 -11.74 -3.97
N LEU A 32 -13.29 -11.39 -4.78
CA LEU A 32 -12.10 -12.21 -4.98
C LEU A 32 -10.90 -11.63 -4.22
N PRO A 33 -10.28 -12.39 -3.31
CA PRO A 33 -9.05 -11.96 -2.65
C PRO A 33 -7.91 -11.86 -3.67
N VAL A 34 -7.19 -10.74 -3.64
CA VAL A 34 -5.97 -10.54 -4.43
C VAL A 34 -4.76 -11.00 -3.61
N PRO A 35 -3.86 -11.85 -4.16
CA PRO A 35 -2.65 -12.24 -3.46
C PRO A 35 -1.78 -11.02 -3.12
N LEU A 36 -1.39 -10.90 -1.84
CA LEU A 36 -0.48 -9.86 -1.38
C LEU A 36 0.97 -10.33 -1.56
N VAL A 37 1.65 -9.83 -2.60
CA VAL A 37 3.00 -10.28 -3.00
C VAL A 37 4.14 -9.48 -2.39
N GLY A 38 3.85 -8.29 -1.84
CA GLY A 38 4.87 -7.44 -1.22
C GLY A 38 4.27 -6.20 -0.57
N ILE A 39 4.92 -5.71 0.48
CA ILE A 39 4.55 -4.48 1.20
C ILE A 39 5.67 -3.46 1.07
N TYR A 40 5.38 -2.25 0.61
CA TYR A 40 6.36 -1.16 0.44
C TYR A 40 6.01 0.03 1.33
N ALA A 41 6.69 0.16 2.46
CA ALA A 41 6.56 1.31 3.34
C ALA A 41 7.26 2.53 2.72
N GLN A 42 6.50 3.57 2.41
CA GLN A 42 7.01 4.73 1.68
C GLN A 42 7.70 5.73 2.61
N SER A 43 8.83 6.24 2.15
CA SER A 43 9.57 7.33 2.79
C SER A 43 10.13 8.29 1.74
N PHE A 44 10.39 9.53 2.14
CA PHE A 44 11.02 10.51 1.26
C PHE A 44 12.55 10.46 1.34
N GLY A 45 13.19 10.68 0.20
CA GLY A 45 14.64 10.79 0.09
C GLY A 45 15.08 11.45 -1.21
N ASN A 46 16.39 11.52 -1.43
CA ASN A 46 16.95 12.16 -2.62
C ASN A 46 17.05 11.22 -3.83
N ARG A 47 16.97 9.91 -3.60
CA ARG A 47 17.10 8.87 -4.62
C ARG A 47 16.05 7.78 -4.41
N LEU A 48 15.72 7.11 -5.50
CA LEU A 48 14.83 5.95 -5.50
C LEU A 48 15.59 4.73 -4.98
N GLU A 49 15.13 4.13 -3.88
CA GLU A 49 15.72 2.94 -3.27
C GLU A 49 14.64 1.99 -2.77
N ILE A 50 14.89 0.69 -2.90
CA ILE A 50 14.08 -0.37 -2.32
C ILE A 50 15.00 -1.17 -1.41
N GLU A 51 14.72 -1.18 -0.12
CA GLU A 51 15.51 -1.86 0.91
C GLU A 51 14.66 -2.96 1.55
N PRO A 52 15.12 -4.23 1.60
CA PRO A 52 14.40 -5.29 2.29
C PRO A 52 14.42 -5.09 3.80
N LEU A 53 13.26 -5.25 4.43
CA LEU A 53 13.11 -5.27 5.89
C LEU A 53 12.89 -6.70 6.36
N SER A 54 13.37 -7.02 7.56
CA SER A 54 13.23 -8.38 8.11
C SER A 54 12.96 -8.38 9.61
N GLY A 55 12.46 -9.52 10.11
CA GLY A 55 12.25 -9.78 11.52
C GLY A 55 11.41 -8.71 12.22
N ALA A 56 11.92 -8.23 13.37
CA ALA A 56 11.23 -7.24 14.18
C ALA A 56 11.07 -5.88 13.47
N GLU A 57 11.98 -5.51 12.58
CA GLU A 57 11.89 -4.24 11.84
C GLU A 57 10.72 -4.28 10.85
N ALA A 58 10.57 -5.36 10.10
CA ALA A 58 9.43 -5.56 9.20
C ALA A 58 8.10 -5.54 9.95
N ALA A 59 7.99 -6.28 11.06
CA ALA A 59 6.77 -6.32 11.89
C ALA A 59 6.42 -4.93 12.47
N LYS A 60 7.43 -4.21 12.99
CA LYS A 60 7.26 -2.85 13.51
C LYS A 60 6.78 -1.90 12.42
N THR A 61 7.36 -1.96 11.23
CA THR A 61 6.97 -1.12 10.09
C THR A 61 5.54 -1.42 9.66
N VAL A 62 5.15 -2.69 9.49
CA VAL A 62 3.75 -3.02 9.16
C VAL A 62 2.80 -2.49 10.23
N LEU A 63 3.13 -2.64 11.52
CA LEU A 63 2.30 -2.12 12.61
C LEU A 63 2.18 -0.59 12.55
N SER A 64 3.30 0.13 12.45
CA SER A 64 3.28 1.60 12.49
C SER A 64 2.58 2.22 11.27
N GLU A 65 2.72 1.61 10.10
CA GLU A 65 2.15 2.14 8.86
C GLU A 65 0.67 1.76 8.66
N THR A 66 0.16 0.75 9.37
CA THR A 66 -1.24 0.30 9.25
C THR A 66 -2.12 0.73 10.40
N VAL A 67 -1.55 1.04 11.58
CA VAL A 67 -2.33 1.47 12.73
C VAL A 67 -2.71 2.94 12.62
N TYR A 68 -3.99 3.16 12.32
CA TYR A 68 -4.60 4.47 12.44
C TYR A 68 -5.03 4.73 13.90
N ARG A 69 -4.42 5.73 14.55
CA ARG A 69 -4.76 6.18 15.93
C ARG A 69 -4.64 5.07 16.99
N PRO A 70 -3.41 4.71 17.39
CA PRO A 70 -3.15 3.57 18.29
C PRO A 70 -3.89 3.67 19.64
N TYR A 71 -4.14 4.87 20.15
CA TYR A 71 -4.83 5.07 21.43
C TYR A 71 -6.24 4.45 21.48
N PHE A 72 -6.93 4.30 20.34
CA PHE A 72 -8.23 3.62 20.32
C PHE A 72 -8.06 2.11 20.51
N LEU A 73 -7.05 1.50 19.89
CA LEU A 73 -6.73 0.10 20.10
C LEU A 73 -6.30 -0.16 21.54
N GLU A 74 -5.52 0.75 22.13
CA GLU A 74 -5.16 0.69 23.55
C GLU A 74 -6.40 0.78 24.45
N ALA A 75 -7.29 1.75 24.22
CA ALA A 75 -8.52 1.91 24.98
C ALA A 75 -9.46 0.70 24.89
N MET A 76 -9.43 -0.02 23.76
CA MET A 76 -10.19 -1.28 23.57
C MET A 76 -9.45 -2.53 24.07
N GLY A 77 -8.19 -2.42 24.51
CA GLY A 77 -7.35 -3.57 24.88
C GLY A 77 -6.91 -4.44 23.69
N LEU A 78 -7.01 -3.92 22.45
CA LEU A 78 -6.75 -4.67 21.21
C LEU A 78 -5.37 -4.41 20.61
N LEU A 79 -4.55 -3.54 21.22
CA LEU A 79 -3.23 -3.21 20.67
C LEU A 79 -2.33 -4.44 20.51
N THR A 80 -2.32 -5.34 21.50
CA THR A 80 -1.52 -6.58 21.44
C THR A 80 -1.97 -7.48 20.30
N GLU A 81 -3.28 -7.63 20.09
CA GLU A 81 -3.82 -8.44 18.99
C GLU A 81 -3.40 -7.84 17.64
N GLN A 82 -3.52 -6.52 17.48
CA GLN A 82 -3.07 -5.83 16.26
C GLN A 82 -1.57 -6.03 16.01
N ALA A 83 -0.74 -5.98 17.05
CA ALA A 83 0.70 -6.24 16.93
C ALA A 83 0.99 -7.67 16.47
N VAL A 84 0.23 -8.66 16.97
CA VAL A 84 0.34 -10.06 16.52
C VAL A 84 -0.08 -10.20 15.05
N GLN A 85 -1.15 -9.53 14.62
CA GLN A 85 -1.58 -9.56 13.21
C GLN A 85 -0.54 -8.92 12.29
N ALA A 86 0.02 -7.76 12.65
CA ALA A 86 1.09 -7.12 11.88
C ALA A 86 2.33 -8.02 11.77
N ALA A 87 2.72 -8.70 12.85
CA ALA A 87 3.83 -9.64 12.85
C ALA A 87 3.56 -10.86 11.93
N ARG A 88 2.34 -11.41 11.95
CA ARG A 88 1.95 -12.51 11.06
C ARG A 88 2.02 -12.11 9.58
N ILE A 89 1.52 -10.92 9.25
CA ILE A 89 1.59 -10.38 7.89
C ILE A 89 3.06 -10.25 7.46
N ALA A 90 3.90 -9.60 8.27
CA ALA A 90 5.31 -9.38 7.97
C ALA A 90 6.13 -10.69 7.88
N ALA A 91 5.70 -11.76 8.56
CA ALA A 91 6.31 -13.07 8.44
C ALA A 91 5.90 -13.83 7.16
N SER A 92 4.74 -13.49 6.59
CA SER A 92 4.17 -14.18 5.41
C SER A 92 4.43 -13.48 4.08
N VAL A 93 4.73 -12.18 4.10
CA VAL A 93 4.88 -11.34 2.91
C VAL A 93 6.18 -10.54 3.01
N PRO A 94 7.00 -10.46 1.93
CA PRO A 94 8.17 -9.59 1.90
C PRO A 94 7.82 -8.12 2.17
N VAL A 95 8.55 -7.50 3.10
CA VAL A 95 8.38 -6.09 3.46
C VAL A 95 9.61 -5.31 3.02
N PHE A 96 9.38 -4.16 2.39
CA PHE A 96 10.42 -3.27 1.90
C PHE A 96 10.19 -1.85 2.37
N ARG A 97 11.29 -1.10 2.48
CA ARG A 97 11.27 0.35 2.53
C ARG A 97 11.47 0.90 1.13
N LEU A 98 10.48 1.65 0.63
CA LEU A 98 10.57 2.41 -0.60
C LEU A 98 10.93 3.85 -0.26
N LYS A 99 12.15 4.26 -0.59
CA LYS A 99 12.56 5.65 -0.49
C LYS A 99 12.44 6.30 -1.87
N ARG A 100 11.76 7.44 -1.97
CA ARG A 100 11.59 8.15 -3.25
C ARG A 100 11.75 9.66 -3.14
N PRO A 101 12.15 10.34 -4.24
CA PRO A 101 12.04 11.79 -4.36
C PRO A 101 10.61 12.29 -4.17
N ARG A 102 10.50 13.53 -3.67
CA ARG A 102 9.24 14.30 -3.64
C ARG A 102 8.86 14.86 -5.01
N ASP A 103 9.83 14.88 -5.92
CA ASP A 103 9.64 15.33 -7.30
C ASP A 103 8.62 14.45 -8.02
N LEU A 104 7.47 15.03 -8.31
CA LEU A 104 6.35 14.33 -8.95
C LEU A 104 6.63 14.02 -10.43
N THR A 105 7.60 14.69 -11.06
CA THR A 105 7.99 14.37 -12.44
C THR A 105 8.63 12.99 -12.56
N GLN A 106 9.03 12.39 -11.42
CA GLN A 106 9.64 11.07 -11.35
C GLN A 106 8.65 9.95 -11.00
N VAL A 107 7.35 10.22 -10.90
CA VAL A 107 6.34 9.22 -10.52
C VAL A 107 6.36 8.02 -11.46
N ASP A 108 6.44 8.25 -12.77
CA ASP A 108 6.48 7.18 -13.78
C ASP A 108 7.67 6.25 -13.57
N ALA A 109 8.85 6.82 -13.29
CA ALA A 109 10.06 6.05 -13.00
C ALA A 109 9.94 5.23 -11.71
N VAL A 110 9.31 5.80 -10.67
CA VAL A 110 9.02 5.10 -9.41
C VAL A 110 8.09 3.90 -9.67
N CYS A 111 7.01 4.11 -10.42
CA CYS A 111 6.06 3.06 -10.77
C CYS A 111 6.70 1.95 -11.62
N ALA A 112 7.52 2.31 -12.60
CA ALA A 112 8.26 1.34 -13.43
C ALA A 112 9.19 0.46 -12.57
N ARG A 113 10.01 1.09 -11.72
CA ARG A 113 10.94 0.38 -10.83
C ARG A 113 10.23 -0.54 -9.83
N LEU A 114 9.08 -0.12 -9.29
CA LEU A 114 8.26 -0.95 -8.40
C LEU A 114 7.70 -2.17 -9.12
N ARG A 115 7.22 -1.99 -10.36
CA ARG A 115 6.70 -3.09 -11.18
C ARG A 115 7.80 -4.12 -11.48
N GLU A 116 8.97 -3.66 -11.90
CA GLU A 116 10.15 -4.52 -12.12
C GLU A 116 10.49 -5.32 -10.87
N HIS A 117 10.60 -4.64 -9.71
CA HIS A 117 10.89 -5.31 -8.44
C HIS A 117 9.84 -6.35 -8.06
N MET A 118 8.56 -6.05 -8.26
CA MET A 118 7.47 -6.97 -7.94
C MET A 118 7.52 -8.23 -8.81
N LEU A 119 7.93 -8.11 -10.07
CA LEU A 119 8.10 -9.26 -10.97
C LEU A 119 9.33 -10.11 -10.60
N GLU A 120 10.36 -9.53 -10.01
CA GLU A 120 11.53 -10.27 -9.49
C GLU A 120 11.20 -11.13 -8.26
N LEU A 121 10.11 -10.83 -7.55
CA LEU A 121 9.65 -11.55 -6.37
C LEU A 121 8.70 -12.73 -6.67
N ALA A 122 8.11 -12.77 -7.87
CA ALA A 122 7.11 -13.74 -8.29
C ALA A 122 7.75 -14.95 -8.99
#